data_AF-A0AAU7GA68-F1
#
_entry.id   AF-A0AAU7GA68-F1
#
_cell.length_a   1.000
_cell.length_b   1.000
_cell.length_c   1.000
_cell.angle_alpha   90.00
_cell.angle_beta   90.00
_cell.angle_gamma   90.00
#
_symmetry.space_group_name_H-M   'P 1'
#
loop_
_entity.id
_entity.type
_entity.pdbx_description
1 polymer ?
#
loop_
_entity_poly.entity_id
_entity_poly.type
_entity_poly.pdbx_seq_one_letter_code
_entity_poly.pdbx_strand_id
1 'polypeptide(L)'
;MTLTRTLSVQQRIAHTEADGQPVAFAESGDGPVLVCVPGWISDIELGWAIRPERAVAEALGRGRRVVRYDLPGCGRSRPAGAVPSFELALAALDAVIAASGADRVDLYGISFGTAVALAWAAAHPGRTRSLVLYGGWADGAALAPPELRERIPALVRAHWGLGSDVLADIFAADADATGRASFARYQRAAASAETAADILALSYRVDAATDAHAVDCPALVIHRGEDRAVPVAEGRRLAALIPGARFEALPGRSHIPYLGDVTALSALMLRFLGIAGPPAVPPALTPRQREVAALVADGLTNREIALALTITEKSAESHIEHILTRLGFRSRAQIAAWFASGSGS
;
A
#
# COMPACT_ATOMS: atom_id res chain seq x y z
N MET A 1 -10.72 12.84 -32.59
CA MET A 1 -9.92 13.25 -31.42
C MET A 1 -10.81 13.12 -30.19
N THR A 2 -10.97 11.88 -29.71
CA THR A 2 -11.85 11.56 -28.58
C THR A 2 -10.96 11.44 -27.37
N LEU A 3 -10.89 12.51 -26.58
CA LEU A 3 -10.26 12.49 -25.26
C LEU A 3 -10.99 11.42 -24.45
N THR A 4 -10.39 10.25 -24.29
CA THR A 4 -10.83 9.24 -23.33
C THR A 4 -10.56 9.85 -21.96
N ARG A 5 -11.54 10.61 -21.47
CA ARG A 5 -11.57 11.14 -20.12
C ARG A 5 -11.63 9.93 -19.21
N THR A 6 -10.48 9.46 -18.73
CA THR A 6 -10.41 8.49 -17.64
C THR A 6 -11.21 9.13 -16.51
N LEU A 7 -12.41 8.61 -16.25
CA LEU A 7 -13.23 9.04 -15.13
C LEU A 7 -12.38 8.73 -13.89
N SER A 8 -11.78 9.76 -13.31
CA SER A 8 -11.11 9.65 -12.02
C SER A 8 -12.13 9.05 -11.06
N VAL A 9 -11.81 7.88 -10.52
CA VAL A 9 -12.61 7.27 -9.45
C VAL A 9 -12.65 8.31 -8.33
N GLN A 10 -13.84 8.79 -8.00
CA GLN A 10 -14.04 9.71 -6.88
C GLN A 10 -14.36 8.88 -5.65
N GLN A 11 -13.67 9.13 -4.54
CA GLN A 11 -14.04 8.54 -3.27
C GLN A 11 -15.25 9.29 -2.68
N ARG A 12 -16.22 8.56 -2.13
CA ARG A 12 -17.34 9.13 -1.38
C ARG A 12 -17.02 9.06 0.10
N ILE A 13 -17.03 10.20 0.78
CA ILE A 13 -16.74 10.28 2.22
C ILE A 13 -18.04 10.23 3.02
N ALA A 14 -18.05 9.43 4.08
CA ALA A 14 -19.14 9.27 5.03
C ALA A 14 -18.58 9.16 6.45
N HIS A 15 -19.47 9.15 7.45
CA HIS A 15 -19.10 9.12 8.86
C HIS A 15 -19.93 8.08 9.61
N THR A 16 -19.31 7.49 10.62
CA THR A 16 -19.92 6.60 11.61
C THR A 16 -19.36 6.97 13.00
N GLU A 17 -19.76 6.24 14.03
CA GLU A 17 -19.26 6.40 15.40
C GLU A 17 -18.81 5.07 15.98
N ALA A 18 -17.76 5.11 16.80
CA ALA A 18 -17.28 3.99 17.60
C ALA A 18 -17.02 4.46 19.03
N ASP A 19 -17.72 3.88 20.01
CA ASP A 19 -17.64 4.27 21.43
C ASP A 19 -17.79 5.78 21.66
N GLY A 20 -18.72 6.41 20.93
CA GLY A 20 -18.97 7.85 20.98
C GLY A 20 -17.86 8.72 20.38
N GLN A 21 -16.94 8.13 19.60
CA GLN A 21 -15.89 8.82 18.85
C GLN A 21 -16.22 8.84 17.35
N PRO A 22 -16.05 9.98 16.66
CA PRO A 22 -16.32 10.06 15.24
C PRO A 22 -15.32 9.23 14.43
N VAL A 23 -15.81 8.53 13.42
CA VAL A 23 -14.99 7.78 12.45
C VAL A 23 -15.38 8.17 11.03
N ALA A 24 -14.50 8.87 10.34
CA ALA A 24 -14.63 9.19 8.93
C ALA A 24 -14.11 8.03 8.07
N PHE A 25 -14.86 7.68 7.02
CA PHE A 25 -14.48 6.68 6.05
C PHE A 25 -14.80 7.11 4.63
N ALA A 26 -14.07 6.55 3.67
CA ALA A 26 -14.20 6.79 2.25
C ALA A 26 -14.41 5.49 1.49
N GLU A 27 -15.35 5.50 0.55
CA GLU A 27 -15.64 4.37 -0.33
C GLU A 27 -15.26 4.68 -1.77
N SER A 28 -14.69 3.70 -2.47
CA SER A 28 -14.41 3.77 -3.90
C SER A 28 -14.55 2.40 -4.57
N GLY A 29 -14.80 2.37 -5.88
CA GLY A 29 -15.04 1.12 -6.61
C GLY A 29 -16.41 0.49 -6.34
N ASP A 30 -16.59 -0.72 -6.84
CA ASP A 30 -17.84 -1.50 -6.72
C ASP A 30 -17.52 -2.99 -6.55
N GLY A 31 -18.49 -3.75 -6.03
CA GLY A 31 -18.36 -5.18 -5.74
C GLY A 31 -18.22 -5.49 -4.24
N PRO A 32 -17.75 -6.69 -3.86
CA PRO A 32 -17.69 -7.07 -2.46
C PRO A 32 -16.74 -6.17 -1.67
N VAL A 33 -17.10 -5.88 -0.42
CA VAL A 33 -16.37 -4.91 0.42
C VAL A 33 -14.98 -5.42 0.78
N LEU A 34 -13.98 -4.57 0.57
CA LEU A 34 -12.63 -4.69 1.09
C LEU A 34 -12.36 -3.51 2.02
N VAL A 35 -12.17 -3.76 3.32
CA VAL A 35 -11.81 -2.70 4.28
C VAL A 35 -10.30 -2.64 4.43
N CYS A 36 -9.72 -1.46 4.16
CA CYS A 36 -8.33 -1.15 4.40
C CYS A 36 -8.19 -0.66 5.85
N VAL A 37 -7.62 -1.50 6.70
CA VAL A 37 -7.38 -1.21 8.12
C VAL A 37 -6.07 -0.44 8.22
N PRO A 38 -6.11 0.86 8.57
CA PRO A 38 -4.95 1.75 8.50
C PRO A 38 -3.85 1.32 9.48
N GLY A 39 -2.63 1.77 9.19
CA GLY A 39 -1.50 1.66 10.10
C GLY A 39 -1.61 2.62 11.29
N TRP A 40 -0.46 3.02 11.82
CA TRP A 40 -0.39 3.77 13.08
C TRP A 40 -0.95 5.21 13.04
N ILE A 41 -1.15 5.82 11.86
CA ILE A 41 -1.86 7.09 11.65
C ILE A 41 -2.48 7.11 10.24
N SER A 42 -3.52 7.90 10.05
CA SER A 42 -4.33 7.89 8.82
C SER A 42 -4.94 9.25 8.49
N ASP A 43 -5.02 9.56 7.20
CA ASP A 43 -5.88 10.64 6.68
C ASP A 43 -6.41 10.22 5.30
N ILE A 44 -7.71 9.97 5.19
CA ILE A 44 -8.35 9.49 3.96
C ILE A 44 -8.30 10.50 2.81
N GLU A 45 -8.19 11.80 3.09
CA GLU A 45 -8.09 12.83 2.05
C GLU A 45 -6.64 13.05 1.61
N LEU A 46 -5.72 13.18 2.55
CA LEU A 46 -4.30 13.35 2.23
C LEU A 46 -3.71 12.07 1.61
N GLY A 47 -4.10 10.89 2.09
CA GLY A 47 -3.71 9.62 1.50
C GLY A 47 -4.22 9.48 0.06
N TRP A 48 -5.43 9.95 -0.24
CA TRP A 48 -5.96 9.97 -1.61
C TRP A 48 -5.22 10.94 -2.55
N ALA A 49 -4.59 11.98 -1.99
CA ALA A 49 -3.72 12.89 -2.75
C ALA A 49 -2.36 12.24 -3.09
N ILE A 50 -1.92 11.23 -2.34
CA ILE A 50 -0.70 10.47 -2.60
C ILE A 50 -0.94 9.52 -3.78
N ARG A 51 -0.39 9.87 -4.95
CA ARG A 51 -0.61 9.14 -6.21
C ARG A 51 -0.36 7.63 -6.11
N PRO A 52 0.77 7.14 -5.55
CA PRO A 52 1.00 5.70 -5.42
C PRO A 52 -0.03 4.98 -4.55
N GLU A 53 -0.45 5.60 -3.44
CA GLU A 53 -1.46 5.04 -2.55
C GLU A 53 -2.85 4.99 -3.21
N ARG A 54 -3.24 6.08 -3.88
CA ARG A 54 -4.47 6.11 -4.68
C ARG A 54 -4.47 5.07 -5.77
N ALA A 55 -3.34 4.87 -6.47
CA ALA A 55 -3.24 3.87 -7.53
C ALA A 55 -3.48 2.43 -7.02
N VAL A 56 -3.01 2.11 -5.80
CA VAL A 56 -3.31 0.82 -5.16
C VAL A 56 -4.82 0.70 -4.88
N ALA A 57 -5.43 1.73 -4.30
CA ALA A 57 -6.86 1.74 -4.01
C ALA A 57 -7.72 1.62 -5.29
N GLU A 58 -7.38 2.36 -6.35
CA GLU A 58 -8.03 2.28 -7.66
C GLU A 58 -7.87 0.89 -8.30
N ALA A 59 -6.70 0.26 -8.17
CA ALA A 59 -6.45 -1.08 -8.69
C ALA A 59 -7.32 -2.12 -7.98
N LEU A 60 -7.40 -2.07 -6.65
CA LEU A 60 -8.29 -2.93 -5.85
C LEU A 60 -9.77 -2.64 -6.16
N GLY A 61 -10.10 -1.37 -6.40
CA GLY A 61 -11.43 -0.86 -6.74
C GLY A 61 -12.04 -1.43 -8.02
N ARG A 62 -11.25 -2.12 -8.85
CA ARG A 62 -11.72 -2.78 -10.09
C ARG A 62 -12.54 -4.04 -9.86
N GLY A 63 -12.47 -4.62 -8.66
CA GLY A 63 -13.28 -5.78 -8.30
C GLY A 63 -13.78 -5.75 -6.85
N ARG A 64 -13.56 -4.65 -6.13
CA ARG A 64 -13.96 -4.47 -4.73
C ARG A 64 -14.52 -3.07 -4.53
N ARG A 65 -15.49 -2.96 -3.61
CA ARG A 65 -15.80 -1.70 -2.96
C ARG A 65 -14.77 -1.49 -1.85
N VAL A 66 -13.78 -0.65 -2.12
CA VAL A 66 -12.67 -0.35 -1.21
C VAL A 66 -13.12 0.70 -0.21
N VAL A 67 -13.08 0.32 1.08
CA VAL A 67 -13.41 1.18 2.21
C VAL A 67 -12.12 1.51 2.94
N ARG A 68 -11.77 2.79 3.01
CA ARG A 68 -10.66 3.33 3.80
C ARG A 68 -11.25 4.15 4.94
N TYR A 69 -10.61 4.17 6.10
CA TYR A 69 -11.09 5.00 7.20
C TYR A 69 -9.93 5.58 8.00
N ASP A 70 -10.25 6.62 8.76
CA ASP A 70 -9.30 7.22 9.68
C ASP A 70 -9.49 6.66 11.09
N LEU A 71 -8.40 6.25 11.75
CA LEU A 71 -8.42 5.91 13.16
C LEU A 71 -8.98 7.07 13.99
N PRO A 72 -9.72 6.81 15.08
CA PRO A 72 -10.16 7.85 16.01
C PRO A 72 -8.99 8.77 16.41
N GLY A 73 -9.18 10.09 16.26
CA GLY A 73 -8.15 11.09 16.55
C GLY A 73 -7.18 11.37 15.41
N CYS A 74 -7.33 10.68 14.26
CA CYS A 74 -6.55 10.91 13.05
C CYS A 74 -7.41 11.51 11.92
N GLY A 75 -6.77 12.27 11.03
CA GLY A 75 -7.36 12.78 9.79
C GLY A 75 -8.72 13.43 9.99
N ARG A 76 -9.73 12.89 9.31
CA ARG A 76 -11.12 13.36 9.34
C ARG A 76 -11.96 12.75 10.46
N SER A 77 -11.40 11.81 11.23
CA SER A 77 -11.95 11.30 12.50
C SER A 77 -11.55 12.18 13.70
N ARG A 78 -11.14 13.44 13.46
CA ARG A 78 -10.77 14.42 14.49
C ARG A 78 -11.92 15.41 14.77
N PRO A 79 -12.03 15.91 16.01
CA PRO A 79 -11.29 15.50 17.20
C PRO A 79 -11.81 14.18 17.77
N ALA A 80 -10.95 13.40 18.42
CA ALA A 80 -11.39 12.35 19.33
C ALA A 80 -11.19 12.84 20.77
N GLY A 81 -12.19 12.64 21.62
CA GLY A 81 -12.12 12.93 23.05
C GLY A 81 -11.50 11.80 23.88
N ALA A 82 -11.34 10.62 23.29
CA ALA A 82 -10.75 9.44 23.92
C ALA A 82 -9.24 9.30 23.64
N VAL A 83 -8.51 8.74 24.60
CA VAL A 83 -7.12 8.31 24.41
C VAL A 83 -7.10 7.09 23.49
N PRO A 84 -6.18 7.01 22.51
CA PRO A 84 -6.08 5.83 21.64
C PRO A 84 -5.88 4.53 22.44
N SER A 85 -6.68 3.51 22.11
CA SER A 85 -6.58 2.15 22.64
C SER A 85 -6.79 1.11 21.54
N PHE A 86 -6.44 -0.15 21.81
CA PHE A 86 -6.64 -1.22 20.85
C PHE A 86 -8.14 -1.53 20.67
N GLU A 87 -8.89 -1.48 21.77
CA GLU A 87 -10.34 -1.67 21.81
C GLU A 87 -11.06 -0.62 20.97
N LEU A 88 -10.65 0.65 21.08
CA LEU A 88 -11.22 1.74 20.28
C LEU A 88 -10.89 1.58 18.78
N ALA A 89 -9.68 1.12 18.45
CA ALA A 89 -9.31 0.82 17.06
C ALA A 89 -10.14 -0.35 16.48
N LEU A 90 -10.40 -1.38 17.29
CA LEU A 90 -11.24 -2.52 16.94
C LEU A 90 -12.72 -2.10 16.79
N ALA A 91 -13.24 -1.29 17.70
CA ALA A 91 -14.59 -0.73 17.63
C ALA A 91 -14.75 0.16 16.38
N ALA A 92 -13.73 0.93 16.01
CA ALA A 92 -13.74 1.71 14.77
C ALA A 92 -13.82 0.83 13.52
N LEU A 93 -13.06 -0.27 13.46
CA LEU A 93 -13.16 -1.23 12.36
C LEU A 93 -14.56 -1.86 12.29
N ASP A 94 -15.10 -2.27 13.43
CA ASP A 94 -16.44 -2.86 13.51
C ASP A 94 -17.54 -1.89 13.02
N ALA A 95 -17.49 -0.63 13.49
CA ALA A 95 -18.41 0.42 13.08
C ALA A 95 -18.34 0.72 11.58
N VAL A 96 -17.14 0.70 10.98
CA VAL A 96 -16.95 0.91 9.54
C VAL A 96 -17.50 -0.28 8.73
N ILE A 97 -17.26 -1.52 9.19
CA ILE A 97 -17.82 -2.71 8.54
C ILE A 97 -19.35 -2.69 8.62
N ALA A 98 -19.92 -2.36 9.77
CA ALA A 98 -21.36 -2.22 9.96
C ALA A 98 -21.95 -1.13 9.04
N ALA A 99 -21.32 0.05 8.96
CA ALA A 99 -21.75 1.14 8.10
C ALA A 99 -21.69 0.78 6.60
N SER A 100 -20.81 -0.15 6.20
CA SER A 100 -20.76 -0.65 4.82
C SER A 100 -21.95 -1.54 4.44
N GLY A 101 -22.68 -2.07 5.44
CA GLY A 101 -23.81 -2.99 5.25
C GLY A 101 -23.42 -4.37 4.71
N ALA A 102 -22.15 -4.77 4.81
CA ALA A 102 -21.67 -6.05 4.31
C ALA A 102 -21.71 -7.14 5.40
N ASP A 103 -22.29 -8.29 5.07
CA ASP A 103 -22.28 -9.47 5.94
C ASP A 103 -20.87 -10.07 6.05
N ARG A 104 -20.15 -10.08 4.93
CA ARG A 104 -18.77 -10.59 4.81
C ARG A 104 -17.86 -9.62 4.05
N VAL A 105 -16.64 -9.42 4.55
CA VAL A 105 -15.66 -8.48 3.98
C VAL A 105 -14.33 -9.16 3.65
N ASP A 106 -13.54 -8.60 2.74
CA ASP A 106 -12.09 -8.81 2.75
C ASP A 106 -11.48 -7.77 3.69
N LEU A 107 -10.37 -8.12 4.32
CA LEU A 107 -9.59 -7.18 5.13
C LEU A 107 -8.20 -7.01 4.54
N TYR A 108 -7.75 -5.77 4.45
CA TYR A 108 -6.36 -5.41 4.16
C TYR A 108 -5.79 -4.62 5.34
N GLY A 109 -5.07 -5.31 6.23
CA GLY A 109 -4.39 -4.72 7.36
C GLY A 109 -2.99 -4.23 7.01
N ILE A 110 -2.65 -3.02 7.44
CA ILE A 110 -1.35 -2.40 7.20
C ILE A 110 -0.70 -2.06 8.54
N SER A 111 0.53 -2.52 8.79
CA SER A 111 1.26 -2.18 10.02
C SER A 111 0.42 -2.47 11.27
N PHE A 112 0.18 -1.49 12.16
CA PHE A 112 -0.74 -1.59 13.29
C PHE A 112 -2.11 -2.18 12.93
N GLY A 113 -2.65 -1.85 11.76
CA GLY A 113 -3.91 -2.39 11.26
C GLY A 113 -3.89 -3.90 11.01
N THR A 114 -2.73 -4.56 10.96
CA THR A 114 -2.68 -6.04 10.89
C THR A 114 -3.18 -6.67 12.17
N ALA A 115 -2.77 -6.15 13.33
CA ALA A 115 -3.22 -6.67 14.62
C ALA A 115 -4.73 -6.44 14.80
N VAL A 116 -5.22 -5.26 14.44
CA VAL A 116 -6.66 -4.93 14.49
C VAL A 116 -7.47 -5.82 13.55
N ALA A 117 -7.00 -6.04 12.32
CA ALA A 117 -7.67 -6.91 11.35
C ALA A 117 -7.70 -8.38 11.80
N LEU A 118 -6.62 -8.86 12.41
CA LEU A 118 -6.54 -10.21 12.99
C LEU A 118 -7.54 -10.39 14.13
N ALA A 119 -7.54 -9.47 15.10
CA ALA A 119 -8.47 -9.51 16.22
C ALA A 119 -9.93 -9.50 15.75
N TRP A 120 -10.27 -8.65 14.78
CA TRP A 120 -11.63 -8.61 14.24
C TRP A 120 -11.98 -9.92 13.53
N ALA A 121 -11.09 -10.47 12.70
CA ALA A 121 -11.33 -11.73 11.99
C ALA A 121 -11.48 -12.91 12.96
N ALA A 122 -10.66 -12.99 13.99
CA ALA A 122 -10.72 -14.00 15.04
C ALA A 122 -12.01 -13.92 15.86
N ALA A 123 -12.46 -12.71 16.20
CA ALA A 123 -13.70 -12.49 16.93
C ALA A 123 -14.98 -12.75 16.09
N HIS A 124 -14.86 -12.78 14.76
CA HIS A 124 -15.98 -12.90 13.82
C HIS A 124 -15.77 -14.02 12.80
N PRO A 125 -15.69 -15.29 13.23
CA PRO A 125 -15.45 -16.43 12.34
C PRO A 125 -16.50 -16.47 11.21
N GLY A 126 -16.04 -16.77 9.99
CA GLY A 126 -16.87 -16.77 8.79
C GLY A 126 -17.23 -15.39 8.20
N ARG A 127 -17.03 -14.27 8.91
CA ARG A 127 -17.30 -12.92 8.37
C ARG A 127 -16.16 -12.34 7.53
N THR A 128 -14.96 -12.92 7.62
CA THR A 128 -13.84 -12.54 6.75
C THR A 128 -13.75 -13.50 5.55
N ARG A 129 -13.70 -12.95 4.33
CA ARG A 129 -13.57 -13.71 3.07
C ARG A 129 -12.11 -14.03 2.76
N SER A 130 -11.26 -13.02 2.88
CA SER A 130 -9.81 -13.12 2.72
C SER A 130 -9.12 -12.06 3.57
N LEU A 131 -7.94 -12.38 4.08
CA LEU A 131 -7.14 -11.49 4.91
C LEU A 131 -5.80 -11.20 4.23
N VAL A 132 -5.51 -9.94 3.93
CA VAL A 132 -4.21 -9.48 3.43
C VAL A 132 -3.56 -8.65 4.52
N LEU A 133 -2.33 -9.00 4.91
CA LEU A 133 -1.57 -8.32 5.95
C LEU A 133 -0.26 -7.80 5.36
N TYR A 134 0.03 -6.52 5.54
CA TYR A 134 1.29 -5.93 5.12
C TYR A 134 2.06 -5.37 6.30
N GLY A 135 3.33 -5.76 6.46
CA GLY A 135 4.22 -5.18 7.47
C GLY A 135 3.75 -5.43 8.90
N GLY A 136 3.02 -6.53 9.14
CA GLY A 136 2.50 -6.87 10.45
C GLY A 136 3.53 -7.52 11.37
N TRP A 137 3.16 -7.68 12.63
CA TRP A 137 3.97 -8.38 13.63
C TRP A 137 3.15 -9.36 14.45
N ALA A 138 3.82 -10.31 15.10
CA ALA A 138 3.20 -11.18 16.11
C ALA A 138 3.38 -10.59 17.52
N ASP A 139 4.57 -10.04 17.83
CA ASP A 139 4.89 -9.44 19.12
C ASP A 139 5.33 -7.97 18.97
N GLY A 140 4.51 -7.04 19.47
CA GLY A 140 4.79 -5.59 19.44
C GLY A 140 6.06 -5.20 20.20
N ALA A 141 6.48 -5.99 21.19
CA ALA A 141 7.70 -5.74 21.95
C ALA A 141 8.97 -6.00 21.11
N ALA A 142 8.87 -6.79 20.02
CA ALA A 142 9.99 -7.12 19.14
C ALA A 142 10.34 -6.00 18.15
N LEU A 143 9.49 -4.98 18.01
CA LEU A 143 9.67 -3.88 17.06
C LEU A 143 10.83 -2.96 17.45
N ALA A 144 11.09 -2.81 18.75
CA ALA A 144 12.15 -1.96 19.26
C ALA A 144 12.64 -2.43 20.65
N PRO A 145 13.93 -2.23 20.98
CA PRO A 145 14.44 -2.45 22.33
C PRO A 145 13.65 -1.65 23.39
N PRO A 146 13.57 -2.15 24.65
CA PRO A 146 12.85 -1.47 25.73
C PRO A 146 13.13 0.03 25.84
N GLU A 147 14.38 0.44 25.69
CA GLU A 147 14.79 1.84 25.83
C GLU A 147 14.20 2.74 24.73
N LEU A 148 14.03 2.20 23.51
CA LEU A 148 13.45 2.95 22.39
C LEU A 148 11.93 2.97 22.44
N ARG A 149 11.29 1.95 23.03
CA ARG A 149 9.83 1.88 23.19
C ARG A 149 9.25 3.03 24.02
N GLU A 150 10.02 3.55 24.97
CA GLU A 150 9.62 4.73 25.76
C GLU A 150 10.13 6.04 25.16
N ARG A 151 11.37 6.07 24.68
CA ARG A 151 12.04 7.32 24.25
C ARG A 151 11.49 7.87 22.94
N ILE A 152 11.14 7.03 21.97
CA ILE A 152 10.62 7.52 20.68
C ILE A 152 9.23 8.15 20.87
N PRO A 153 8.25 7.51 21.53
CA PRO A 153 6.99 8.18 21.84
C PRO A 153 7.15 9.46 22.67
N ALA A 154 8.08 9.49 23.63
CA ALA A 154 8.36 10.70 24.39
C ALA A 154 8.91 11.83 23.52
N LEU A 155 9.81 11.54 22.56
CA LEU A 155 10.30 12.49 21.58
C LEU A 155 9.16 13.02 20.70
N VAL A 156 8.29 12.14 20.21
CA VAL A 156 7.10 12.51 19.42
C VAL A 156 6.22 13.50 20.19
N ARG A 157 5.91 13.17 21.44
CA ARG A 157 5.09 14.02 22.31
C ARG A 157 5.73 15.36 22.61
N ALA A 158 7.04 15.39 22.89
CA ALA A 158 7.74 16.62 23.27
C ALA A 158 8.09 17.51 22.07
N HIS A 159 8.38 16.93 20.92
CA HIS A 159 8.85 17.65 19.74
C HIS A 159 8.42 16.96 18.44
N TRP A 160 7.15 17.13 18.08
CA TRP A 160 6.58 16.41 16.94
C TRP A 160 7.29 16.63 15.60
N GLY A 161 7.86 17.82 15.37
CA GLY A 161 8.75 18.09 14.22
C GLY A 161 9.87 17.05 14.09
N LEU A 162 10.80 17.05 15.05
CA LEU A 162 11.91 16.10 15.14
C LEU A 162 11.44 14.64 15.20
N GLY A 163 10.41 14.33 15.98
CA GLY A 163 9.87 12.97 16.08
C GLY A 163 9.38 12.42 14.74
N SER A 164 8.60 13.21 13.99
CA SER A 164 8.12 12.81 12.66
C SER A 164 9.23 12.69 11.61
N ASP A 165 10.31 13.46 11.72
CA ASP A 165 11.48 13.33 10.84
C ASP A 165 12.25 12.03 11.12
N VAL A 166 12.46 11.68 12.40
CA VAL A 166 13.06 10.39 12.80
C VAL A 166 12.21 9.22 12.29
N LEU A 167 10.90 9.27 12.48
CA LEU A 167 9.98 8.22 12.02
C LEU A 167 9.90 8.17 10.49
N ALA A 168 10.06 9.29 9.78
CA ALA A 168 10.14 9.28 8.32
C ALA A 168 11.41 8.58 7.82
N ASP A 169 12.56 8.72 8.49
CA ASP A 169 13.77 7.97 8.13
C ASP A 169 13.60 6.45 8.30
N ILE A 170 12.87 6.05 9.34
CA ILE A 170 12.60 4.64 9.64
C ILE A 170 11.55 4.08 8.66
N PHE A 171 10.39 4.72 8.53
CA PHE A 171 9.24 4.17 7.80
C PHE A 171 9.36 4.35 6.28
N ALA A 172 9.94 5.47 5.81
CA ALA A 172 10.11 5.79 4.40
C ALA A 172 11.58 5.63 3.96
N ALA A 173 12.20 4.52 4.35
CA ALA A 173 13.64 4.28 4.18
C ALA A 173 14.14 4.38 2.73
N ASP A 174 13.31 4.01 1.75
CA ASP A 174 13.65 4.05 0.32
C ASP A 174 13.20 5.36 -0.37
N ALA A 175 12.57 6.28 0.36
CA ALA A 175 12.25 7.60 -0.19
C ALA A 175 13.52 8.45 -0.31
N ASP A 176 13.50 9.44 -1.19
CA ASP A 176 14.50 10.51 -1.18
C ASP A 176 14.22 11.52 -0.04
N ALA A 177 15.05 12.55 0.07
CA ALA A 177 14.88 13.58 1.10
C ALA A 177 13.53 14.31 1.00
N THR A 178 13.06 14.57 -0.23
CA THR A 178 11.78 15.25 -0.47
C THR A 178 10.59 14.38 -0.09
N GLY A 179 10.65 13.07 -0.38
CA GLY A 179 9.67 12.09 0.00
C GLY A 179 9.59 11.91 1.52
N ARG A 180 10.74 11.81 2.20
CA ARG A 180 10.78 11.78 3.68
C ARG A 180 10.19 13.04 4.29
N ALA A 181 10.57 14.23 3.81
CA ALA A 181 10.01 15.49 4.30
C ALA A 181 8.49 15.59 4.05
N SER A 182 8.01 15.09 2.91
CA SER A 182 6.58 15.04 2.60
C SER A 182 5.83 14.08 3.51
N PHE A 183 6.40 12.92 3.81
CA PHE A 183 5.82 11.96 4.75
C PHE A 183 5.83 12.49 6.19
N ALA A 184 6.90 13.17 6.63
CA ALA A 184 6.93 13.85 7.93
C ALA A 184 5.83 14.92 8.04
N ARG A 185 5.60 15.70 6.98
CA ARG A 185 4.49 16.66 6.93
C ARG A 185 3.11 15.97 6.96
N TYR A 186 2.95 14.87 6.24
CA TYR A 186 1.71 14.07 6.29
C TYR A 186 1.44 13.59 7.72
N GLN A 187 2.45 13.05 8.42
CA GLN A 187 2.29 12.57 9.78
C GLN A 187 1.77 13.66 10.72
N ARG A 188 2.35 14.86 10.64
CA ARG A 188 1.96 16.02 11.47
C ARG A 188 0.59 16.59 11.12
N ALA A 189 0.16 16.46 9.86
CA ALA A 189 -1.18 16.89 9.45
C ALA A 189 -2.25 15.89 9.91
N ALA A 190 -1.95 14.59 9.81
CA ALA A 190 -2.89 13.52 10.13
C ALA A 190 -3.18 13.41 11.64
N ALA A 191 -2.20 13.65 12.51
CA ALA A 191 -2.37 13.45 13.96
C ALA A 191 -1.67 14.54 14.79
N SER A 192 -2.22 14.81 15.98
CA SER A 192 -1.51 15.61 17.00
C SER A 192 -0.32 14.82 17.56
N ALA A 193 0.57 15.52 18.27
CA ALA A 193 1.73 14.90 18.91
C ALA A 193 1.32 13.85 19.95
N GLU A 194 0.27 14.14 20.73
CA GLU A 194 -0.27 13.28 21.78
C GLU A 194 -0.84 12.00 21.18
N THR A 195 -1.74 12.12 20.20
CA THR A 195 -2.34 10.97 19.51
C THR A 195 -1.28 10.10 18.84
N ALA A 196 -0.33 10.70 18.12
CA ALA A 196 0.73 9.95 17.46
C ALA A 196 1.64 9.21 18.47
N ALA A 197 1.99 9.86 19.59
CA ALA A 197 2.76 9.23 20.64
C ALA A 197 2.02 8.04 21.28
N ASP A 198 0.71 8.20 21.54
CA ASP A 198 -0.10 7.15 22.15
C ASP A 198 -0.29 5.94 21.25
N ILE A 199 -0.55 6.15 19.94
CA ILE A 199 -0.67 5.03 18.99
C ILE A 199 0.68 4.32 18.79
N LEU A 200 1.80 5.08 18.74
CA LEU A 200 3.12 4.47 18.64
C LEU A 200 3.46 3.64 19.88
N ALA A 201 3.19 4.17 21.09
CA ALA A 201 3.38 3.44 22.34
C ALA A 201 2.45 2.23 22.44
N LEU A 202 1.23 2.32 21.91
CA LEU A 202 0.30 1.19 21.81
C LEU A 202 0.85 0.09 20.90
N SER A 203 1.42 0.44 19.74
CA SER A 203 1.98 -0.52 18.78
C SER A 203 3.05 -1.42 19.43
N TYR A 204 3.86 -0.87 20.34
CA TYR A 204 4.88 -1.63 21.08
C TYR A 204 4.35 -2.58 22.16
N ARG A 205 3.04 -2.53 22.46
CA ARG A 205 2.38 -3.32 23.52
C ARG A 205 1.42 -4.36 22.97
N VAL A 206 1.05 -4.27 21.70
CA VAL A 206 0.07 -5.16 21.07
C VAL A 206 0.73 -6.46 20.64
N ASP A 207 0.23 -7.57 21.18
CA ASP A 207 0.50 -8.94 20.74
C ASP A 207 -0.65 -9.37 19.82
N ALA A 208 -0.31 -9.85 18.61
CA ALA A 208 -1.27 -10.35 17.63
C ALA A 208 -1.18 -11.88 17.43
N ALA A 209 -0.30 -12.56 18.17
CA ALA A 209 -0.05 -13.99 18.03
C ALA A 209 -1.27 -14.83 18.44
N THR A 210 -1.98 -14.41 19.49
CA THR A 210 -3.18 -15.12 19.97
C THR A 210 -4.28 -15.09 18.92
N ASP A 211 -4.60 -13.91 18.39
CA ASP A 211 -5.64 -13.75 17.38
C ASP A 211 -5.27 -14.44 16.05
N ALA A 212 -3.98 -14.44 15.69
CA ALA A 212 -3.48 -15.11 14.49
C ALA A 212 -3.85 -16.60 14.43
N HIS A 213 -3.83 -17.31 15.57
CA HIS A 213 -4.21 -18.72 15.63
C HIS A 213 -5.70 -18.99 15.40
N ALA A 214 -6.55 -18.00 15.67
CA ALA A 214 -8.01 -18.13 15.60
C ALA A 214 -8.59 -17.73 14.23
N VAL A 215 -7.76 -17.25 13.30
CA VAL A 215 -8.20 -16.89 11.95
C VAL A 215 -8.56 -18.14 11.14
N ASP A 216 -9.77 -18.16 10.58
CA ASP A 216 -10.35 -19.29 9.83
C ASP A 216 -10.43 -19.07 8.31
N CYS A 217 -9.97 -17.91 7.82
CA CYS A 217 -10.06 -17.52 6.42
C CYS A 217 -8.70 -17.57 5.70
N PRO A 218 -8.67 -17.65 4.35
CA PRO A 218 -7.43 -17.56 3.59
C PRO A 218 -6.67 -16.26 3.90
N ALA A 219 -5.39 -16.39 4.22
CA ALA A 219 -4.54 -15.25 4.57
C ALA A 219 -3.28 -15.15 3.69
N LEU A 220 -2.93 -13.91 3.34
CA LEU A 220 -1.68 -13.55 2.68
C LEU A 220 -0.94 -12.51 3.52
N VAL A 221 0.26 -12.85 3.95
CA VAL A 221 1.18 -11.96 4.66
C VAL A 221 2.26 -11.49 3.69
N ILE A 222 2.37 -10.17 3.52
CA ILE A 222 3.34 -9.52 2.65
C ILE A 222 4.28 -8.67 3.50
N HIS A 223 5.59 -8.75 3.25
CA HIS A 223 6.56 -7.99 4.02
C HIS A 223 7.73 -7.52 3.16
N ARG A 224 8.36 -6.40 3.50
CA ARG A 224 9.62 -5.98 2.86
C ARG A 224 10.78 -6.70 3.55
N GLY A 225 11.72 -7.23 2.75
CA GLY A 225 12.80 -8.08 3.25
C GLY A 225 13.72 -7.38 4.26
N GLU A 226 13.90 -6.07 4.12
CA GLU A 226 14.76 -5.23 4.95
C GLU A 226 13.98 -4.10 5.64
N ASP A 227 12.69 -4.33 5.92
CA ASP A 227 11.82 -3.37 6.61
C ASP A 227 12.49 -2.83 7.89
N ARG A 228 12.71 -1.51 7.94
CA ARG A 228 13.39 -0.84 9.06
C ARG A 228 12.51 -0.60 10.28
N ALA A 229 11.19 -0.73 10.15
CA ALA A 229 10.23 -0.49 11.22
C ALA A 229 9.81 -1.77 11.92
N VAL A 230 9.50 -2.80 11.13
CA VAL A 230 9.01 -4.09 11.63
C VAL A 230 9.88 -5.19 11.03
N PRO A 231 10.68 -5.90 11.83
CA PRO A 231 11.55 -6.95 11.32
C PRO A 231 10.78 -8.00 10.50
N VAL A 232 11.31 -8.39 9.34
CA VAL A 232 10.68 -9.42 8.47
C VAL A 232 10.45 -10.76 9.19
N ALA A 233 11.23 -11.04 10.23
CA ALA A 233 11.04 -12.22 11.09
C ALA A 233 9.65 -12.24 11.76
N GLU A 234 9.12 -11.08 12.14
CA GLU A 234 7.79 -10.96 12.73
C GLU A 234 6.68 -11.22 11.71
N GLY A 235 6.84 -10.76 10.46
CA GLY A 235 5.92 -11.13 9.37
C GLY A 235 5.93 -12.63 9.06
N ARG A 236 7.11 -13.27 9.06
CA ARG A 236 7.22 -14.73 8.90
C ARG A 236 6.59 -15.49 10.06
N ARG A 237 6.83 -15.02 11.30
CA ARG A 237 6.22 -15.60 12.50
C ARG A 237 4.70 -15.50 12.42
N LEU A 238 4.17 -14.33 12.08
CA LEU A 238 2.73 -14.13 11.92
C LEU A 238 2.12 -15.10 10.91
N ALA A 239 2.74 -15.25 9.73
CA ALA A 239 2.29 -16.21 8.73
C ALA A 239 2.34 -17.67 9.20
N ALA A 240 3.31 -18.03 10.04
CA ALA A 240 3.41 -19.38 10.60
C ALA A 240 2.34 -19.68 11.66
N LEU A 241 1.80 -18.65 12.33
CA LEU A 241 0.74 -18.80 13.34
C LEU A 241 -0.66 -18.92 12.72
N ILE A 242 -0.87 -18.31 11.55
CA ILE A 242 -2.16 -18.32 10.85
C ILE A 242 -2.32 -19.62 10.04
N PRO A 243 -3.36 -20.44 10.31
CA PRO A 243 -3.59 -21.67 9.56
C PRO A 243 -3.70 -21.45 8.05
N GLY A 244 -2.80 -22.08 7.29
CA GLY A 244 -2.83 -22.05 5.82
C GLY A 244 -2.43 -20.70 5.19
N ALA A 245 -1.85 -19.78 5.96
CA ALA A 245 -1.41 -18.50 5.41
C ALA A 245 -0.24 -18.66 4.44
N ARG A 246 -0.19 -17.76 3.46
CA ARG A 246 0.94 -17.59 2.54
C ARG A 246 1.80 -16.43 3.00
N PHE A 247 3.11 -16.59 2.94
CA PHE A 247 4.06 -15.51 3.19
C PHE A 247 4.79 -15.12 1.90
N GLU A 248 4.84 -13.83 1.60
CA GLU A 248 5.54 -13.28 0.42
C GLU A 248 6.45 -12.13 0.86
N ALA A 249 7.77 -12.32 0.70
CA ALA A 249 8.74 -11.25 0.93
C ALA A 249 8.99 -10.48 -0.37
N LEU A 250 8.92 -9.16 -0.31
CA LEU A 250 9.27 -8.26 -1.40
C LEU A 250 10.60 -7.55 -1.10
N PRO A 251 11.41 -7.22 -2.12
CA PRO A 251 12.58 -6.35 -1.94
C PRO A 251 12.16 -4.96 -1.42
N GLY A 252 13.07 -4.33 -0.67
CA GLY A 252 12.92 -2.97 -0.14
C GLY A 252 13.10 -2.87 1.37
N ARG A 253 13.23 -1.64 1.84
CA ARG A 253 13.49 -1.28 3.24
C ARG A 253 12.35 -0.46 3.87
N SER A 254 11.45 0.08 3.05
CA SER A 254 10.36 0.95 3.49
C SER A 254 9.22 0.18 4.11
N HIS A 255 8.76 0.64 5.26
CA HIS A 255 7.56 0.14 5.93
C HIS A 255 6.26 0.64 5.27
N ILE A 256 6.33 1.62 4.39
CA ILE A 256 5.16 2.18 3.70
C ILE A 256 4.83 1.32 2.46
N PRO A 257 3.63 0.73 2.34
CA PRO A 257 3.32 -0.20 1.25
C PRO A 257 3.46 0.40 -0.14
N TYR A 258 3.11 1.67 -0.28
CA TYR A 258 3.12 2.43 -1.53
C TYR A 258 4.46 3.14 -1.81
N LEU A 259 5.54 2.74 -1.11
CA LEU A 259 6.92 3.06 -1.46
C LEU A 259 7.68 1.79 -1.91
N GLY A 260 8.68 1.97 -2.78
CA GLY A 260 9.40 0.87 -3.41
C GLY A 260 8.60 0.23 -4.56
N ASP A 261 8.68 -1.10 -4.70
CA ASP A 261 7.96 -1.81 -5.75
C ASP A 261 6.47 -1.99 -5.40
N VAL A 262 5.69 -0.96 -5.69
CA VAL A 262 4.22 -0.93 -5.51
C VAL A 262 3.50 -1.81 -6.53
N THR A 263 4.13 -2.07 -7.68
CA THR A 263 3.57 -2.89 -8.75
C THR A 263 3.54 -4.36 -8.33
N ALA A 264 4.63 -4.88 -7.78
CA ALA A 264 4.70 -6.24 -7.26
C ALA A 264 3.72 -6.44 -6.09
N LEU A 265 3.66 -5.48 -5.15
CA LEU A 265 2.68 -5.49 -4.06
C LEU A 265 1.24 -5.58 -4.60
N SER A 266 0.88 -4.65 -5.49
CA SER A 266 -0.47 -4.61 -6.08
C SER A 266 -0.78 -5.91 -6.82
N ALA A 267 0.16 -6.43 -7.62
CA ALA A 267 -0.05 -7.67 -8.36
C ALA A 267 -0.26 -8.89 -7.45
N LEU A 268 0.44 -8.97 -6.32
CA LEU A 268 0.21 -10.00 -5.31
C LEU A 268 -1.19 -9.91 -4.70
N MET A 269 -1.59 -8.71 -4.27
CA MET A 269 -2.90 -8.47 -3.67
C MET A 269 -4.03 -8.79 -4.66
N LEU A 270 -3.94 -8.31 -5.90
CA LEU A 270 -4.95 -8.56 -6.93
C LEU A 270 -5.10 -10.05 -7.24
N ARG A 271 -3.97 -10.78 -7.40
CA ARG A 271 -4.00 -12.22 -7.63
C ARG A 271 -4.64 -12.98 -6.46
N PHE A 272 -4.27 -12.63 -5.24
CA PHE A 272 -4.80 -13.28 -4.04
C PHE A 272 -6.30 -13.02 -3.87
N LEU A 273 -6.75 -11.79 -4.12
CA LEU A 273 -8.15 -11.41 -4.02
C LEU A 273 -8.99 -11.82 -5.25
N GLY A 274 -8.40 -12.49 -6.24
CA GLY A 274 -9.08 -12.89 -7.47
C GLY A 274 -9.55 -11.71 -8.33
N ILE A 275 -8.93 -10.54 -8.18
CA ILE A 275 -9.26 -9.34 -8.94
C ILE A 275 -8.46 -9.37 -10.24
N ALA A 276 -9.15 -9.22 -11.37
CA ALA A 276 -8.49 -9.16 -12.67
C ALA A 276 -7.46 -8.03 -12.69
N GLY A 277 -6.19 -8.40 -12.88
CA GLY A 277 -5.11 -7.43 -13.00
C GLY A 277 -5.32 -6.47 -14.17
N PRO A 278 -4.59 -5.34 -14.23
CA PRO A 278 -4.50 -4.60 -15.48
C PRO A 278 -3.93 -5.52 -16.55
N PRO A 279 -4.29 -5.33 -17.85
CA PRO A 279 -3.49 -5.95 -18.90
C PRO A 279 -2.02 -5.64 -18.58
N ALA A 280 -1.17 -6.68 -18.55
CA ALA A 280 0.19 -6.56 -18.07
C ALA A 280 0.85 -5.34 -18.74
N VAL A 281 1.31 -4.37 -17.92
CA VAL A 281 2.17 -3.31 -18.44
C VAL A 281 3.41 -4.03 -18.93
N PRO A 282 3.74 -3.97 -20.24
CA PRO A 282 4.85 -4.73 -20.74
C PRO A 282 6.15 -4.30 -20.04
N PRO A 283 7.05 -5.25 -19.73
CA PRO A 283 8.27 -4.98 -18.98
C PRO A 283 9.07 -3.81 -19.56
N ALA A 284 9.60 -2.96 -18.68
CA ALA A 284 10.32 -1.76 -19.06
C ALA A 284 11.47 -2.09 -20.05
N LEU A 285 11.53 -1.31 -21.13
CA LEU A 285 12.63 -1.38 -22.09
C LEU A 285 13.94 -0.95 -21.40
N THR A 286 15.05 -1.60 -21.75
CA THR A 286 16.39 -1.10 -21.36
C THR A 286 16.64 0.28 -21.96
N PRO A 287 17.60 1.08 -21.44
CA PRO A 287 17.94 2.39 -22.03
C PRO A 287 18.18 2.31 -23.55
N ARG A 288 18.95 1.30 -23.98
CA ARG A 288 19.23 1.08 -25.40
C ARG A 288 17.98 0.72 -26.21
N GLN A 289 17.08 -0.07 -25.64
CA GLN A 289 15.81 -0.39 -26.31
C GLN A 289 14.86 0.81 -26.37
N ARG A 290 14.91 1.73 -25.40
CA ARG A 290 14.15 2.99 -25.45
C ARG A 290 14.65 3.91 -26.57
N GLU A 291 15.96 4.05 -26.73
CA GLU A 291 16.56 4.79 -27.86
C GLU A 291 16.09 4.23 -29.21
N VAL A 292 16.15 2.90 -29.38
CA VAL A 292 15.68 2.24 -30.61
C VAL A 292 14.16 2.44 -30.79
N ALA A 293 13.35 2.32 -29.73
CA ALA A 293 11.91 2.54 -29.81
C ALA A 293 11.54 3.98 -30.18
N ALA A 294 12.29 4.98 -29.70
CA ALA A 294 12.13 6.38 -30.06
C ALA A 294 12.38 6.60 -31.56
N LEU A 295 13.49 6.08 -32.09
CA LEU A 295 13.82 6.21 -33.51
C LEU A 295 12.81 5.46 -34.41
N VAL A 296 12.26 4.33 -33.94
CA VAL A 296 11.15 3.65 -34.63
C VAL A 296 9.89 4.52 -34.65
N ALA A 297 9.60 5.24 -33.56
CA ALA A 297 8.47 6.16 -33.48
C ALA A 297 8.63 7.38 -34.39
N ASP A 298 9.87 7.86 -34.59
CA ASP A 298 10.22 8.90 -35.55
C ASP A 298 10.19 8.42 -37.01
N GLY A 299 9.88 7.13 -37.24
CA GLY A 299 9.67 6.55 -38.57
C GLY A 299 10.94 6.04 -39.25
N LEU A 300 12.09 6.01 -38.57
CA LEU A 300 13.35 5.61 -39.17
C LEU A 300 13.38 4.13 -39.55
N THR A 301 14.03 3.82 -40.68
CA THR A 301 14.34 2.47 -41.14
C THR A 301 15.44 1.81 -40.31
N ASN A 302 15.59 0.48 -40.39
CA ASN A 302 16.66 -0.24 -39.66
C ASN A 302 18.06 0.31 -40.01
N ARG A 303 18.26 0.70 -41.28
CA ARG A 303 19.49 1.33 -41.76
C ARG A 303 19.74 2.70 -41.14
N GLU A 304 18.71 3.54 -41.04
CA GLU A 304 18.82 4.86 -40.42
C GLU A 304 19.04 4.77 -38.91
N ILE A 305 18.37 3.83 -38.24
CA ILE A 305 18.60 3.52 -36.81
C ILE A 305 20.03 3.06 -36.60
N ALA A 306 20.54 2.17 -37.47
CA ALA A 306 21.90 1.67 -37.41
C ALA A 306 22.94 2.79 -37.55
N LEU A 307 22.72 3.73 -38.47
CA LEU A 307 23.55 4.92 -38.62
C LEU A 307 23.47 5.84 -37.41
N ALA A 308 22.27 6.18 -36.94
CA ALA A 308 22.06 7.07 -35.80
C ALA A 308 22.71 6.53 -34.51
N LEU A 309 22.69 5.21 -34.33
CA LEU A 309 23.16 4.55 -33.12
C LEU A 309 24.56 3.93 -33.25
N THR A 310 25.23 4.10 -34.39
CA THR A 310 26.55 3.51 -34.72
C THR A 310 26.60 2.00 -34.47
N ILE A 311 25.63 1.26 -35.01
CA ILE A 311 25.54 -0.21 -34.94
C ILE A 311 25.33 -0.78 -36.35
N THR A 312 25.34 -2.12 -36.48
CA THR A 312 24.98 -2.75 -37.75
C THR A 312 23.47 -2.77 -37.97
N GLU A 313 23.01 -2.80 -39.21
CA GLU A 313 21.59 -2.93 -39.56
C GLU A 313 20.96 -4.19 -38.95
N LYS A 314 21.69 -5.31 -38.94
CA LYS A 314 21.30 -6.56 -38.29
C LYS A 314 21.13 -6.41 -36.77
N SER A 315 21.95 -5.59 -36.13
CA SER A 315 21.82 -5.27 -34.70
C SER A 315 20.59 -4.41 -34.42
N ALA A 316 20.29 -3.44 -35.28
CA ALA A 316 19.07 -2.63 -35.17
C ALA A 316 17.81 -3.51 -35.31
N GLU A 317 17.80 -4.41 -36.29
CA GLU A 317 16.74 -5.42 -36.47
C GLU A 317 16.57 -6.29 -35.21
N SER A 318 17.67 -6.85 -34.68
CA SER A 318 17.63 -7.68 -33.46
C SER A 318 17.09 -6.91 -32.24
N HIS A 319 17.43 -5.62 -32.10
CA HIS A 319 16.87 -4.79 -31.03
C HIS A 319 15.35 -4.60 -31.18
N ILE A 320 14.87 -4.38 -32.41
CA ILE A 320 13.44 -4.24 -32.70
C ILE A 320 12.70 -5.54 -32.39
N GLU A 321 13.22 -6.71 -32.82
CA GLU A 321 12.65 -8.02 -32.49
C GLU A 321 12.56 -8.24 -30.98
N HIS A 322 13.62 -7.95 -30.24
CA HIS A 322 13.61 -8.06 -28.79
C HIS A 322 12.61 -7.11 -28.13
N ILE A 323 12.42 -5.90 -28.66
CA ILE A 323 11.38 -4.96 -28.19
C ILE A 323 9.99 -5.54 -28.47
N LEU A 324 9.74 -6.08 -29.67
CA LEU A 324 8.46 -6.70 -30.02
C LEU A 324 8.12 -7.86 -29.08
N THR A 325 9.06 -8.79 -28.88
CA THR A 325 8.88 -9.92 -27.96
C THR A 325 8.64 -9.44 -26.53
N ARG A 326 9.41 -8.44 -26.07
CA ARG A 326 9.30 -7.91 -24.71
C ARG A 326 7.98 -7.18 -24.47
N LEU A 327 7.48 -6.44 -25.46
CA LEU A 327 6.23 -5.68 -25.36
C LEU A 327 4.98 -6.51 -25.76
N GLY A 328 5.16 -7.74 -26.24
CA GLY A 328 4.08 -8.57 -26.76
C GLY A 328 3.49 -8.04 -28.08
N PHE A 329 4.27 -7.27 -28.84
CA PHE A 329 3.87 -6.68 -30.11
C PHE A 329 4.22 -7.59 -31.29
N ARG A 330 3.48 -7.43 -32.37
CA ARG A 330 3.62 -8.19 -33.62
C ARG A 330 4.11 -7.34 -34.78
N SER A 331 4.19 -6.02 -34.63
CA SER A 331 4.68 -5.13 -35.67
C SER A 331 5.39 -3.89 -35.13
N ARG A 332 6.35 -3.37 -35.92
CA ARG A 332 7.06 -2.12 -35.62
C ARG A 332 6.13 -0.91 -35.44
N ALA A 333 4.98 -0.90 -36.13
CA ALA A 333 3.98 0.15 -35.99
C ALA A 333 3.38 0.20 -34.58
N GLN A 334 3.28 -0.94 -33.89
CA GLN A 334 2.83 -0.98 -32.50
C GLN A 334 3.86 -0.39 -31.55
N ILE A 335 5.17 -0.55 -31.82
CA ILE A 335 6.23 0.13 -31.07
C ILE A 335 6.08 1.65 -31.18
N ALA A 336 5.91 2.15 -32.40
CA ALA A 336 5.74 3.58 -32.67
C ALA A 336 4.51 4.17 -31.95
N ALA A 337 3.35 3.49 -32.07
CA ALA A 337 2.12 3.93 -31.42
C ALA A 337 2.21 3.92 -29.88
N TRP A 338 2.87 2.92 -29.29
CA TRP A 338 3.08 2.80 -27.84
C TRP A 338 4.04 3.85 -27.28
N PHE A 339 5.10 4.17 -28.03
CA PHE A 339 6.06 5.19 -27.61
C PHE A 339 5.42 6.59 -27.66
N ALA A 340 4.64 6.87 -28.71
CA ALA A 340 3.92 8.14 -28.89
C ALA A 340 2.80 8.38 -27.84
N SER A 341 2.28 7.34 -27.19
CA SER A 341 1.25 7.47 -26.15
C SER A 341 1.80 7.84 -24.77
N GLY A 342 3.10 8.14 -24.64
CA GLY A 342 3.75 8.51 -23.38
C GLY A 342 3.91 7.34 -22.40
N SER A 343 3.69 6.11 -22.87
CA SER A 343 3.85 4.89 -22.07
C SER A 343 5.29 4.34 -22.09
N GLY A 344 6.16 4.92 -22.92
CA GLY A 344 7.56 4.52 -23.11
C GLY A 344 8.61 5.58 -22.76
N SER A 345 8.17 6.76 -22.30
CA SER A 345 9.01 7.88 -21.82
C SER A 345 9.33 7.74 -20.34
#